data_AF-A0A1Q6Y317-F1
#
_entry.id   AF-A0A1Q6Y317-F1
#
_cell.length_a   1.000
_cell.length_b   1.000
_cell.length_c   1.000
_cell.angle_alpha   90.00
_cell.angle_beta   90.00
_cell.angle_gamma   90.00
#
_symmetry.space_group_name_H-M   'P 1'
#
loop_
_entity.id
_entity.type
_entity.pdbx_description
1 polymer ?
#
loop_
_entity_poly.entity_id
_entity_poly.type
_entity_poly.pdbx_seq_one_letter_code
_entity_poly.pdbx_strand_id
1 'polypeptide(L)'
;MPGEASHFAVVLERIARNALAQFRDMSDVDINSPLELPESNTAFVLATHLIGSAEYWVLELAGGRDVQRDRPSEFRATGTATELGARYERWLAAMQELLYTLPDERLDQLVSVPASYHPTLVEHYTRATWS
;
A
#
# COMPACT_ATOMS: atom_id res chain seq x y z
N MET A 1 9.10 24.84 12.14
CA MET A 1 9.39 24.63 10.70
C MET A 1 9.10 23.17 10.40
N PRO A 2 8.46 22.83 9.28
CA PRO A 2 8.33 21.44 8.86
C PRO A 2 9.72 20.81 8.70
N GLY A 3 9.92 19.59 9.20
CA GLY A 3 11.17 18.83 9.07
C GLY A 3 11.34 18.22 7.68
N GLU A 4 12.45 17.52 7.45
CA GLU A 4 12.73 16.75 6.24
C GLU A 4 11.59 15.79 5.90
N ALA A 5 11.01 15.14 6.92
CA ALA A 5 9.90 14.20 6.79
C ALA A 5 8.72 14.75 5.95
N SER A 6 8.45 16.05 6.05
CA SER A 6 7.36 16.73 5.34
C SER A 6 7.55 16.79 3.81
N HIS A 7 8.79 16.72 3.32
CA HIS A 7 9.07 16.68 1.88
C HIS A 7 8.67 15.33 1.27
N PHE A 8 8.82 14.23 2.01
CA PHE A 8 8.32 12.92 1.58
C PHE A 8 6.81 12.90 1.48
N ALA A 9 6.09 13.62 2.36
CA ALA A 9 4.64 13.71 2.30
C ALA A 9 4.13 14.25 0.95
N VAL A 10 4.79 15.28 0.41
CA VAL A 10 4.45 15.86 -0.91
C VAL A 10 4.60 14.83 -2.03
N VAL A 11 5.68 14.06 -2.02
CA VAL A 11 5.94 13.04 -3.05
C VAL A 11 4.97 11.87 -2.94
N LEU A 12 4.75 11.38 -1.72
CA LEU A 12 3.84 10.27 -1.44
C LEU A 12 2.39 10.64 -1.76
N GLU A 13 1.96 11.87 -1.45
CA GLU A 13 0.66 12.39 -1.84
C GLU A 13 0.50 12.39 -3.35
N ARG A 14 1.48 12.91 -4.09
CA ARG A 14 1.44 12.90 -5.56
C ARG A 14 1.32 11.49 -6.12
N ILE A 15 2.09 10.54 -5.61
CA ILE A 15 2.05 9.14 -6.05
C ILE A 15 0.67 8.53 -5.79
N ALA A 16 0.14 8.69 -4.57
CA ALA A 16 -1.16 8.13 -4.20
C ALA A 16 -2.32 8.77 -4.99
N ARG A 17 -2.28 10.08 -5.22
CA ARG A 17 -3.28 10.76 -6.08
C ARG A 17 -3.22 10.28 -7.53
N ASN A 18 -2.03 10.05 -8.06
CA ASN A 18 -1.87 9.49 -9.41
C ASN A 18 -2.41 8.06 -9.50
N ALA A 19 -2.18 7.23 -8.48
CA ALA A 19 -2.73 5.88 -8.40
C ALA A 19 -4.26 5.92 -8.31
N LEU A 20 -4.83 6.75 -7.42
CA LEU A 20 -6.28 6.95 -7.28
C LEU A 20 -6.93 7.37 -8.59
N ALA A 21 -6.29 8.27 -9.33
CA ALA A 21 -6.79 8.73 -10.63
C ALA A 21 -6.88 7.62 -11.69
N GLN A 22 -6.14 6.51 -11.56
CA GLN A 22 -6.22 5.40 -12.54
C GLN A 22 -7.54 4.62 -12.46
N PHE A 23 -8.18 4.60 -11.28
CA PHE A 23 -9.36 3.76 -11.05
C PHE A 23 -10.60 4.55 -10.59
N ARG A 24 -10.46 5.84 -10.26
CA ARG A 24 -11.56 6.70 -9.79
C ARG A 24 -12.79 6.66 -10.70
N ASP A 25 -12.58 6.67 -12.01
CA ASP A 25 -13.64 6.80 -13.01
C ASP A 25 -14.09 5.43 -13.57
N MET A 26 -13.57 4.33 -13.01
CA MET A 26 -13.98 2.97 -13.37
C MET A 26 -15.30 2.61 -12.68
N SER A 27 -16.14 1.82 -13.36
CA SER A 27 -17.30 1.22 -12.71
C SER A 27 -16.88 0.13 -11.72
N ASP A 28 -17.75 -0.19 -10.77
CA ASP A 28 -17.51 -1.29 -9.84
C ASP A 28 -17.38 -2.64 -10.55
N VAL A 29 -18.00 -2.79 -11.73
CA VAL A 29 -17.82 -4.00 -12.55
C VAL A 29 -16.41 -4.05 -13.14
N ASP A 30 -15.96 -2.95 -13.76
CA ASP A 30 -14.67 -2.91 -14.45
C ASP A 30 -13.50 -3.05 -13.49
N ILE A 31 -13.56 -2.39 -12.32
CA ILE A 31 -12.46 -2.42 -11.33
C ILE A 31 -12.25 -3.83 -10.76
N ASN A 32 -13.30 -4.64 -10.69
CA ASN A 32 -13.27 -6.03 -10.22
C ASN A 32 -13.13 -7.05 -11.35
N SER A 33 -13.07 -6.63 -12.61
CA SER A 33 -12.97 -7.56 -13.73
C SER A 33 -11.54 -8.07 -13.89
N PRO A 34 -11.32 -9.39 -14.01
CA PRO A 34 -10.01 -9.94 -14.33
C PRO A 34 -9.64 -9.60 -15.78
N LEU A 35 -8.34 -9.49 -16.06
CA LEU A 35 -7.86 -9.39 -17.44
C LEU A 35 -7.83 -10.79 -18.06
N GLU A 36 -7.97 -10.88 -19.39
CA GLU A 36 -7.79 -12.12 -20.15
C GLU A 36 -6.29 -12.49 -20.28
N LEU A 37 -5.60 -12.50 -19.14
CA LEU A 37 -4.19 -12.85 -18.99
C LEU A 37 -4.05 -13.84 -17.82
N PRO A 38 -3.23 -14.90 -17.97
CA PRO A 38 -2.98 -15.84 -16.89
C PRO A 38 -2.50 -15.13 -15.61
N GLU A 39 -3.03 -15.57 -14.46
CA GLU A 39 -2.60 -15.10 -13.14
C GLU A 39 -2.70 -13.58 -12.91
N SER A 40 -3.57 -12.90 -13.68
CA SER A 40 -3.75 -11.45 -13.54
C SER A 40 -4.60 -11.08 -12.33
N ASN A 41 -4.17 -10.02 -11.64
CA ASN A 41 -4.96 -9.39 -10.60
C ASN A 41 -5.91 -8.36 -11.21
N THR A 42 -7.08 -8.20 -10.60
CA THR A 42 -8.00 -7.11 -10.94
C THR A 42 -7.40 -5.76 -10.53
N ALA A 43 -7.90 -4.66 -11.12
CA ALA A 43 -7.50 -3.32 -10.71
C ALA A 43 -7.79 -3.08 -9.21
N PHE A 44 -8.91 -3.61 -8.70
CA PHE A 44 -9.29 -3.54 -7.30
C PHE A 44 -8.25 -4.21 -6.38
N VAL A 45 -7.80 -5.42 -6.73
CA VAL A 45 -6.75 -6.14 -5.98
C VAL A 45 -5.46 -5.34 -5.96
N LEU A 46 -5.00 -4.84 -7.12
CA LEU A 46 -3.76 -4.07 -7.21
C LEU A 46 -3.82 -2.79 -6.37
N ALA A 47 -4.92 -2.04 -6.47
CA ALA A 47 -5.08 -0.80 -5.72
C ALA A 47 -5.26 -1.05 -4.21
N THR A 48 -5.90 -2.15 -3.83
CA THR A 48 -6.02 -2.61 -2.43
C THR A 48 -4.65 -2.98 -1.85
N HIS A 49 -3.84 -3.72 -2.61
CA HIS A 49 -2.49 -4.10 -2.20
C HIS A 49 -1.56 -2.88 -2.07
N LEU A 50 -1.67 -1.92 -3.00
CA LEU A 50 -0.90 -0.69 -2.97
C LEU A 50 -1.18 0.12 -1.71
N ILE A 51 -2.46 0.36 -1.38
CA ILE A 51 -2.81 1.15 -0.20
C ILE A 51 -2.52 0.41 1.11
N GLY A 52 -2.73 -0.91 1.17
CA GLY A 52 -2.35 -1.72 2.33
C GLY A 52 -0.83 -1.69 2.58
N SER A 53 -0.03 -1.71 1.51
CA SER A 53 1.42 -1.55 1.63
C SER A 53 1.80 -0.14 2.09
N ALA A 54 1.14 0.90 1.58
CA ALA A 54 1.39 2.28 1.99
C ALA A 54 1.02 2.54 3.47
N GLU A 55 -0.10 1.97 3.94
CA GLU A 55 -0.49 2.00 5.35
C GLU A 55 0.56 1.32 6.22
N TYR A 56 0.98 0.11 5.86
CA TYR A 56 1.99 -0.65 6.61
C TYR A 56 3.33 0.10 6.72
N TRP A 57 3.90 0.55 5.60
CA TRP A 57 5.23 1.15 5.63
C TRP A 57 5.26 2.51 6.29
N VAL A 58 4.24 3.35 6.04
CA VAL A 58 4.24 4.72 6.52
C VAL A 58 3.64 4.82 7.91
N LEU A 59 2.45 4.26 8.13
CA LEU A 59 1.74 4.45 9.39
C LEU A 59 2.26 3.49 10.47
N GLU A 60 2.48 2.22 10.14
CA GLU A 60 2.95 1.23 11.11
C GLU A 60 4.46 1.28 11.29
N LEU A 61 5.25 1.05 10.24
CA LEU A 61 6.69 0.92 10.43
C LEU A 61 7.37 2.25 10.78
N ALA A 62 7.12 3.31 10.01
CA ALA A 62 7.70 4.62 10.30
C ALA A 62 6.98 5.33 11.46
N GLY A 63 5.64 5.26 11.49
CA GLY A 63 4.81 5.95 12.47
C GLY A 63 4.57 5.25 13.79
N GLY A 64 4.90 3.95 13.90
CA GLY A 64 4.65 3.15 15.10
C GLY A 64 3.16 2.95 15.42
N ARG A 65 2.25 3.14 14.44
CA ARG A 65 0.82 2.91 14.61
C ARG A 65 0.50 1.42 14.44
N ASP A 66 -0.53 0.91 15.11
CA ASP A 66 -1.02 -0.43 14.86
C ASP A 66 -1.95 -0.43 13.64
N VAL A 67 -1.51 -1.00 12.52
CA VAL A 67 -2.31 -1.17 11.30
C VAL A 67 -2.70 -2.64 11.19
N GLN A 68 -4.01 -2.92 11.28
CA GLN A 68 -4.54 -4.27 11.12
C GLN A 68 -4.51 -4.67 9.64
N ARG A 69 -3.38 -5.23 9.19
CA ARG A 69 -3.17 -5.64 7.80
C ARG A 69 -3.21 -7.16 7.63
N ASP A 70 -4.15 -7.63 6.82
CA ASP A 70 -4.19 -8.99 6.28
C ASP A 70 -3.74 -8.99 4.82
N ARG A 71 -2.44 -9.18 4.59
CA ARG A 71 -1.85 -9.16 3.25
C ARG A 71 -2.42 -10.26 2.33
N PRO A 72 -2.55 -11.54 2.75
CA PRO A 72 -3.16 -12.56 1.91
C PRO A 72 -4.58 -12.20 1.43
N SER A 73 -5.38 -11.53 2.26
CA SER A 73 -6.74 -11.12 1.87
C SER A 73 -6.76 -10.07 0.74
N GLU A 74 -5.71 -9.25 0.60
CA GLU A 74 -5.61 -8.22 -0.44
C GLU A 74 -5.72 -8.81 -1.86
N PHE A 75 -5.19 -10.02 -2.06
CA PHE A 75 -5.16 -10.73 -3.35
C PHE A 75 -6.47 -11.44 -3.70
N ARG A 76 -7.48 -11.33 -2.85
CA ARG A 76 -8.84 -11.84 -3.05
C ARG A 76 -9.89 -10.75 -2.85
N ALA A 77 -9.46 -9.50 -2.73
CA ALA A 77 -10.31 -8.39 -2.39
C ALA A 77 -11.23 -8.01 -3.56
N THR A 78 -12.46 -7.64 -3.20
CA THR A 78 -13.47 -7.07 -4.11
C THR A 78 -14.22 -5.97 -3.37
N GLY A 79 -14.73 -4.97 -4.09
CA GLY A 79 -15.50 -3.88 -3.49
C GLY A 79 -15.76 -2.77 -4.49
N THR A 80 -16.07 -1.57 -4.00
CA THR A 80 -16.41 -0.44 -4.88
C THR A 80 -15.25 0.53 -5.06
N ALA A 81 -15.23 1.24 -6.19
CA ALA A 81 -14.26 2.30 -6.45
C ALA A 81 -14.36 3.42 -5.38
N THR A 82 -15.57 3.66 -4.85
CA THR A 82 -15.82 4.66 -3.80
C THR A 82 -15.22 4.25 -2.45
N GLU A 83 -15.38 3.01 -2.01
CA GLU A 83 -14.79 2.52 -0.75
C GLU A 83 -13.25 2.57 -0.80
N LEU A 84 -12.70 2.17 -1.94
CA LEU A 84 -11.27 2.21 -2.19
C LEU A 84 -10.76 3.65 -2.19
N GLY A 85 -11.43 4.57 -2.89
CA GLY A 85 -11.10 5.99 -2.85
C GLY A 85 -11.15 6.58 -1.44
N ALA A 86 -12.17 6.24 -0.65
CA ALA A 86 -12.27 6.66 0.74
C ALA A 86 -11.12 6.12 1.61
N ARG A 87 -10.62 4.91 1.34
CA ARG A 87 -9.42 4.36 2.03
C ARG A 87 -8.16 5.14 1.68
N TYR A 88 -7.97 5.50 0.41
CA TYR A 88 -6.84 6.34 -0.02
C TYR A 88 -6.86 7.71 0.65
N GLU A 89 -8.02 8.36 0.72
CA GLU A 89 -8.15 9.67 1.38
C GLU A 89 -7.89 9.60 2.89
N ARG A 90 -8.34 8.54 3.57
CA ARG A 90 -8.00 8.30 4.98
C ARG A 90 -6.49 8.15 5.19
N TRP A 91 -5.82 7.39 4.33
CA TRP A 91 -4.38 7.24 4.39
C TRP A 91 -3.64 8.54 4.10
N LEU A 92 -4.06 9.32 3.08
CA LEU A 92 -3.47 10.61 2.76
C LEU A 92 -3.48 11.56 3.97
N ALA A 93 -4.64 11.68 4.63
CA ALA A 93 -4.77 12.50 5.82
C ALA A 93 -3.86 12.02 6.97
N ALA A 94 -3.85 10.71 7.24
CA ALA A 94 -3.03 10.12 8.30
C ALA A 94 -1.51 10.23 8.02
N MET A 95 -1.11 10.05 6.76
CA MET A 95 0.27 10.17 6.32
C MET A 95 0.77 11.61 6.43
N GLN A 96 -0.04 12.58 6.00
CA GLN A 96 0.29 14.00 6.13
C GLN A 96 0.47 14.38 7.61
N GLU A 97 -0.48 14.04 8.48
CA GLU A 97 -0.41 14.30 9.91
C GLU A 97 0.88 13.71 10.52
N LEU A 98 1.17 12.45 10.20
CA LEU A 98 2.35 11.76 10.70
C LEU A 98 3.65 12.43 10.22
N LEU A 99 3.83 12.60 8.92
CA LEU A 99 5.09 13.09 8.35
C LEU A 99 5.33 14.58 8.61
N TYR A 100 4.29 15.36 8.92
CA TYR A 100 4.45 16.75 9.33
C TYR A 100 4.97 16.89 10.77
N THR A 101 4.79 15.86 11.60
CA THR A 101 5.15 15.86 13.03
C THR A 101 6.30 14.91 13.36
N LEU A 102 6.73 14.09 12.40
CA LEU A 102 7.83 13.15 12.57
C LEU A 102 9.18 13.91 12.69
N PRO A 103 9.94 13.72 13.79
CA PRO A 103 11.27 14.32 13.93
C PRO A 103 12.25 13.76 12.90
N ASP A 104 13.17 14.58 12.42
CA ASP A 104 14.14 14.18 11.39
C ASP A 104 15.05 13.04 11.88
N GLU A 105 15.37 12.99 13.18
CA GLU A 105 16.19 11.92 13.76
C GLU A 105 15.54 10.53 13.66
N ARG A 106 14.21 10.47 13.49
CA ARG A 106 13.49 9.20 13.27
C ARG A 106 13.69 8.66 11.86
N LEU A 107 14.05 9.49 10.88
CA LEU A 107 14.32 9.05 9.50
C LEU A 107 15.59 8.20 9.42
N ASP A 108 16.57 8.47 10.28
CA ASP A 108 17.83 7.71 10.37
C ASP A 108 17.72 6.44 11.24
N GLN A 109 16.56 6.21 11.84
CA GLN A 109 16.37 5.05 12.72
C GLN A 109 16.30 3.75 11.91
N LEU A 110 17.17 2.81 12.22
CA LEU A 110 17.07 1.45 11.71
C LEU A 110 15.80 0.77 12.26
N VAL A 111 14.92 0.38 11.35
CA VAL A 111 13.72 -0.39 11.66
C VAL A 111 13.92 -1.84 11.26
N SER A 112 13.45 -2.76 12.11
CA SER A 112 13.43 -4.19 11.76
C SER A 112 12.28 -4.42 10.79
N VAL A 113 12.62 -4.77 9.56
CA VAL A 113 11.65 -5.18 8.56
C VAL A 113 11.27 -6.65 8.79
N PRO A 114 9.99 -7.06 8.65
CA PRO A 114 9.62 -8.46 8.80
C PRO A 114 10.35 -9.37 7.83
N ALA A 115 10.64 -10.60 8.28
CA ALA A 115 11.31 -11.65 7.49
C ALA A 115 10.70 -11.87 6.09
N SER A 116 9.38 -11.68 5.96
CA SER A 116 8.62 -11.82 4.70
C SER A 116 9.00 -10.82 3.60
N TYR A 117 9.74 -9.77 3.94
CA TYR A 117 10.24 -8.76 3.01
C TYR A 117 11.75 -8.89 2.73
N HIS A 118 12.43 -9.88 3.31
CA HIS A 118 13.84 -10.14 3.00
C HIS A 118 13.95 -10.89 1.65
N PRO A 119 14.60 -10.30 0.63
CA PRO A 119 14.63 -10.87 -0.72
C PRO A 119 15.35 -12.22 -0.82
N THR A 120 16.13 -12.63 0.18
CA THR A 120 16.96 -13.86 0.17
C THR A 120 16.29 -15.11 0.77
N LEU A 121 14.99 -15.07 1.12
CA LEU A 121 14.25 -16.25 1.58
C LEU A 121 13.22 -16.78 0.57
N VAL A 122 13.11 -16.19 -0.63
CA VAL A 122 12.16 -16.62 -1.67
C VAL A 122 12.76 -17.64 -2.64
N GLU A 123 14.09 -17.80 -2.73
CA GLU A 123 14.72 -18.73 -3.68
C GLU A 123 14.68 -20.22 -3.27
N HIS A 124 14.16 -20.58 -2.09
CA HIS A 124 14.20 -21.96 -1.60
C HIS A 124 12.85 -22.62 -1.30
N TYR A 125 11.70 -22.03 -1.70
CA TYR A 125 10.42 -22.74 -1.67
C TYR A 125 10.04 -23.28 -3.05
N THR A 126 10.63 -24.43 -3.37
CA THR A 126 10.06 -25.54 -4.15
C THR A 126 9.57 -25.27 -5.58
N ARG A 127 10.37 -25.74 -6.54
CA ARG A 127 9.87 -26.63 -7.60
C ARG A 127 8.98 -27.71 -6.95
N ALA A 128 7.67 -27.51 -6.97
CA ALA A 128 6.70 -28.57 -6.75
C ALA A 128 5.88 -28.71 -8.04
N THR A 129 6.03 -29.89 -8.62
CA THR A 129 5.35 -30.48 -9.76
C THR A 129 3.83 -30.25 -9.75
N TRP A 130 3.30 -29.75 -10.87
CA TRP A 130 1.87 -29.85 -11.20
C TRP A 130 1.62 -31.17 -11.92
N SER A 131 0.77 -32.01 -11.33
CA SER A 131 0.08 -33.11 -12.02
C SER A 131 -1.35 -32.68 -12.31
#